data_AF-A0A0V8CYE0-F1
#
_entry.id   AF-A0A0V8CYE0-F1
#
_cell.length_a   1.000
_cell.length_b   1.000
_cell.length_c   1.000
_cell.angle_alpha   90.00
_cell.angle_beta   90.00
_cell.angle_gamma   90.00
#
_symmetry.space_group_name_H-M   'P 1'
#
loop_
_entity.id
_entity.type
_entity.pdbx_description
1 polymer ?
#
loop_
_entity_poly.entity_id
_entity_poly.type
_entity_poly.pdbx_seq_one_letter_code
_entity_poly.pdbx_strand_id
1 'polypeptide(L)'
;MNQEELIALIVIKIENLGIDYRTFEYDNQRAWIDTRLCIGGYNPNTATPFDHAHEYMHAYYKDDRRLGECDTLSPAEKRANKEAILMLWDWFVQNGGSFDDITQFCEITGSNYEATQRLITSMCYDMRNKSFRECAIDYISRFDIITRDTLNIYNFLDFYGYHHNAYDEARALLYELCWFELVG
;
A
#
# COMPACT_ATOMS: atom_id res chain seq x y z
N MET A 1 17.60 3.74 9.63
CA MET A 1 18.04 2.92 8.49
C MET A 1 17.91 3.73 7.22
N ASN A 2 18.97 3.81 6.42
CA ASN A 2 18.98 4.60 5.18
C ASN A 2 18.58 3.74 3.96
N GLN A 3 18.47 4.37 2.79
CA GLN A 3 18.07 3.71 1.55
C GLN A 3 19.02 2.56 1.14
N GLU A 4 20.33 2.75 1.27
CA GLU A 4 21.33 1.73 0.89
C GLU A 4 21.27 0.49 1.79
N GLU A 5 21.10 0.69 3.09
CA GLU A 5 20.93 -0.38 4.08
C GLU A 5 19.67 -1.21 3.79
N LEU A 6 18.56 -0.54 3.45
CA LEU A 6 17.32 -1.20 3.05
C LEU A 6 17.51 -2.05 1.78
N ILE A 7 18.14 -1.49 0.75
CA ILE A 7 18.40 -2.20 -0.50
C ILE A 7 19.23 -3.46 -0.22
N ALA A 8 20.34 -3.32 0.51
CA ALA A 8 21.21 -4.46 0.84
C ALA A 8 20.46 -5.57 1.59
N LEU A 9 19.61 -5.20 2.56
CA LEU A 9 18.81 -6.17 3.32
C LEU A 9 17.82 -6.93 2.42
N ILE A 10 17.14 -6.24 1.50
CA ILE A 10 16.16 -6.86 0.61
C ILE A 10 16.85 -7.75 -0.42
N VAL A 11 17.98 -7.31 -0.98
CA VAL A 11 18.79 -8.13 -1.90
C VAL A 11 19.17 -9.44 -1.24
N ILE A 12 19.68 -9.41 -0.01
CA ILE A 12 20.00 -10.63 0.77
C ILE A 12 18.74 -11.51 0.95
N LYS A 13 17.58 -10.91 1.20
CA LYS A 13 16.31 -11.65 1.31
C LYS A 13 15.91 -12.33 0.01
N ILE A 14 16.10 -11.69 -1.15
CA ILE A 14 15.84 -12.26 -2.47
C ILE A 14 16.80 -13.42 -2.74
N GLU A 15 18.10 -13.22 -2.50
CA GLU A 15 19.13 -14.25 -2.68
C GLU A 15 18.87 -15.48 -1.79
N ASN A 16 18.39 -15.28 -0.57
CA ASN A 16 17.99 -16.38 0.33
C ASN A 16 16.79 -17.19 -0.17
N LEU A 17 16.02 -16.68 -1.15
CA LEU A 17 14.99 -17.45 -1.85
C LEU A 17 15.55 -18.28 -3.02
N GLY A 18 16.87 -18.26 -3.22
CA GLY A 18 17.56 -18.99 -4.28
C GLY A 18 17.59 -18.25 -5.62
N ILE A 19 17.27 -16.96 -5.64
CA ILE A 19 17.32 -16.12 -6.83
C ILE A 19 18.72 -15.49 -6.96
N ASP A 20 19.36 -15.68 -8.11
CA ASP A 20 20.58 -14.96 -8.47
C ASP A 20 20.24 -13.54 -8.92
N TYR A 21 20.33 -12.58 -7.99
CA TYR A 21 19.80 -11.22 -8.15
C TYR A 21 20.93 -10.20 -8.31
N ARG A 22 21.17 -9.73 -9.55
CA ARG A 22 22.38 -8.96 -9.90
C ARG A 22 22.11 -7.55 -10.41
N THR A 23 23.10 -6.69 -10.27
CA THR A 23 23.09 -5.36 -10.88
C THR A 23 23.19 -5.45 -12.41
N PHE A 24 22.34 -4.71 -13.12
CA PHE A 24 22.42 -4.55 -14.56
C PHE A 24 21.71 -3.26 -14.99
N GLU A 25 22.23 -2.56 -15.99
CA GLU A 25 21.62 -1.33 -16.50
C GLU A 25 20.53 -1.66 -17.51
N TYR A 26 19.27 -1.47 -17.11
CA TYR A 26 18.10 -1.59 -17.98
C TYR A 26 17.56 -0.21 -18.33
N ASP A 27 17.17 -0.02 -19.59
CA ASP A 27 16.61 1.25 -20.06
C ASP A 27 15.16 1.49 -19.58
N ASN A 28 14.39 0.41 -19.39
CA ASN A 28 12.93 0.49 -19.22
C ASN A 28 12.41 -0.14 -17.91
N GLN A 29 13.31 -0.65 -17.06
CA GLN A 29 12.92 -1.43 -15.89
C GLN A 29 13.86 -1.19 -14.72
N ARG A 30 13.31 -0.97 -13.53
CA ARG A 30 14.12 -0.75 -12.33
C ARG A 30 14.58 -2.06 -11.69
N ALA A 31 13.70 -3.04 -11.64
CA ALA A 31 13.96 -4.36 -11.09
C ALA A 31 13.07 -5.43 -11.73
N TRP A 32 13.52 -6.68 -11.73
CA TRP A 32 12.75 -7.84 -12.17
C TRP A 32 13.28 -9.14 -11.59
N ILE A 33 12.42 -10.15 -11.54
CA ILE A 33 12.81 -11.55 -11.32
C ILE A 33 12.13 -12.50 -12.30
N ASP A 34 12.75 -13.65 -12.49
CA ASP A 34 12.14 -14.84 -13.09
C ASP A 34 12.32 -16.01 -12.11
N THR A 35 11.22 -16.38 -11.46
CA THR A 35 11.17 -17.43 -10.43
C THR A 35 11.39 -18.83 -11.00
N ARG A 36 11.18 -19.04 -12.32
CA ARG A 36 11.40 -20.33 -12.98
C ARG A 36 12.87 -20.54 -13.31
N LEU A 37 13.55 -19.47 -13.72
CA LEU A 37 14.97 -19.48 -14.04
C LEU A 37 15.85 -19.22 -12.79
N CYS A 38 15.24 -18.84 -11.67
CA CYS A 38 15.93 -18.46 -10.43
C CYS A 38 16.93 -17.31 -10.63
N ILE A 39 16.57 -16.33 -11.45
CA ILE A 39 17.43 -15.16 -11.75
C ILE A 39 16.62 -13.88 -11.60
N GLY A 40 17.30 -12.76 -11.41
CA GLY A 40 16.72 -11.45 -11.54
C GLY A 40 17.78 -10.37 -11.67
N GLY A 41 17.33 -9.15 -11.88
CA GLY A 41 18.25 -8.03 -11.95
C GLY A 41 17.63 -6.69 -11.58
N TYR A 42 18.48 -5.72 -11.32
CA TYR A 42 18.08 -4.37 -10.95
C TYR A 42 19.09 -3.31 -11.40
N ASN A 43 18.57 -2.11 -11.67
CA ASN A 43 19.39 -0.96 -12.02
C ASN A 43 19.98 -0.34 -10.73
N PRO A 44 21.30 -0.36 -10.53
CA PRO A 44 21.93 0.08 -9.28
C PRO A 44 21.72 1.57 -8.98
N ASN A 45 21.43 2.38 -10.00
CA ASN A 45 21.32 3.82 -9.87
C ASN A 45 19.88 4.31 -9.72
N THR A 46 18.89 3.47 -10.05
CA THR A 46 17.48 3.91 -10.12
C THR A 46 16.51 3.01 -9.38
N ALA A 47 16.90 1.79 -9.00
CA ALA A 47 16.07 0.90 -8.21
C ALA A 47 15.93 1.44 -6.78
N THR A 48 14.69 1.52 -6.32
CA THR A 48 14.32 1.96 -4.97
C THR A 48 14.11 0.76 -4.05
N PRO A 49 14.14 0.94 -2.71
CA PRO A 49 13.76 -0.12 -1.79
C PRO A 49 12.39 -0.74 -2.10
N PHE A 50 11.43 0.06 -2.55
CA PHE A 50 10.12 -0.42 -2.98
C PHE A 50 10.21 -1.38 -4.18
N ASP A 51 10.99 -1.04 -5.21
CA ASP A 51 11.16 -1.90 -6.39
C ASP A 51 11.72 -3.28 -5.99
N HIS A 52 12.72 -3.31 -5.10
CA HIS A 52 13.27 -4.56 -4.59
C HIS A 52 12.27 -5.34 -3.73
N ALA A 53 11.56 -4.66 -2.83
CA ALA A 53 10.56 -5.29 -1.97
C ALA A 53 9.42 -5.89 -2.80
N HIS A 54 9.01 -5.21 -3.87
CA HIS A 54 8.02 -5.69 -4.82
C HIS A 54 8.47 -7.00 -5.49
N GLU A 55 9.68 -7.03 -6.04
CA GLU A 55 10.22 -8.24 -6.66
C GLU A 55 10.45 -9.37 -5.63
N TYR A 56 10.85 -9.04 -4.40
CA TYR A 56 10.91 -10.02 -3.31
C TYR A 56 9.56 -10.71 -3.07
N MET A 57 8.44 -9.97 -3.11
CA MET A 57 7.12 -10.57 -2.93
C MET A 57 6.79 -11.55 -4.06
N HIS A 58 7.14 -11.23 -5.31
CA HIS A 58 6.99 -12.18 -6.41
C HIS A 58 7.82 -13.45 -6.20
N ALA A 59 9.06 -13.32 -5.72
CA ALA A 59 9.92 -14.47 -5.44
C ALA A 59 9.34 -15.33 -4.31
N TYR A 60 8.90 -14.69 -3.23
CA TYR A 60 8.36 -15.34 -2.04
C TYR A 60 7.10 -16.16 -2.35
N TYR A 61 6.18 -15.60 -3.13
CA TYR A 61 4.95 -16.28 -3.56
C TYR A 61 5.13 -17.20 -4.77
N LYS A 62 6.33 -17.23 -5.37
CA LYS A 62 6.64 -17.99 -6.59
C LYS A 62 5.69 -17.63 -7.73
N ASP A 63 5.44 -16.33 -7.90
CA ASP A 63 4.64 -15.84 -9.00
C ASP A 63 5.32 -16.20 -10.32
N ASP A 64 4.55 -16.82 -11.21
CA ASP A 64 5.02 -17.19 -12.54
C ASP A 64 5.23 -15.95 -13.42
N ARG A 65 6.04 -16.12 -14.46
CA ARG A 65 6.42 -15.08 -15.42
C ARG A 65 5.23 -14.16 -15.77
N ARG A 66 5.40 -12.84 -15.55
CA ARG A 66 4.49 -11.78 -15.98
C ARG A 66 4.07 -12.03 -17.43
N LEU A 67 2.80 -12.38 -17.67
CA LEU A 67 2.27 -12.64 -19.02
C LEU A 67 1.89 -11.34 -19.78
N GLY A 68 2.37 -10.17 -19.34
CA GLY A 68 2.18 -8.89 -20.01
C GLY A 68 2.94 -7.76 -19.33
N GLU A 69 3.33 -6.75 -20.11
CA GLU A 69 4.18 -5.62 -19.67
C GLU A 69 3.50 -4.63 -18.70
N CYS A 70 2.20 -4.74 -18.48
CA CYS A 70 1.44 -3.87 -17.58
C CYS A 70 0.14 -4.57 -17.21
N ASP A 71 0.13 -5.29 -16.10
CA ASP A 71 -1.14 -5.73 -15.51
C ASP A 71 -1.24 -5.30 -14.06
N THR A 72 -1.36 -3.98 -13.84
CA THR A 72 -1.73 -3.40 -12.54
C THR A 72 -3.10 -3.92 -12.04
N LEU A 73 -3.85 -4.68 -12.85
CA LEU A 73 -5.08 -5.37 -12.46
C LEU A 73 -4.84 -6.81 -11.98
N SER A 74 -3.67 -7.40 -12.24
CA SER A 74 -3.28 -8.73 -11.79
C SER A 74 -3.36 -8.83 -10.26
N PRO A 75 -4.02 -9.88 -9.72
CA PRO A 75 -4.01 -10.13 -8.28
C PRO A 75 -2.60 -10.26 -7.70
N ALA A 76 -1.64 -10.80 -8.46
CA ALA A 76 -0.25 -10.95 -8.01
C ALA A 76 0.45 -9.59 -7.88
N GLU A 77 0.30 -8.70 -8.86
CA GLU A 77 0.86 -7.34 -8.82
C GLU A 77 0.26 -6.49 -7.70
N LYS A 78 -1.06 -6.58 -7.51
CA LYS A 78 -1.74 -5.91 -6.39
C LYS A 78 -1.24 -6.40 -5.04
N ARG A 79 -1.06 -7.72 -4.89
CA ARG A 79 -0.50 -8.31 -3.67
C ARG A 79 0.95 -7.87 -3.47
N ALA A 80 1.80 -7.96 -4.49
CA ALA A 80 3.20 -7.58 -4.41
C ALA A 80 3.36 -6.10 -4.00
N ASN A 81 2.61 -5.18 -4.62
CA ASN A 81 2.58 -3.78 -4.23
C ASN A 81 2.15 -3.57 -2.78
N LYS A 82 1.04 -4.20 -2.37
CA LYS A 82 0.53 -4.09 -1.00
C LYS A 82 1.56 -4.60 0.00
N GLU A 83 2.02 -5.85 -0.17
CA GLU A 83 2.90 -6.50 0.79
C GLU A 83 4.29 -5.86 0.84
N ALA A 84 4.81 -5.33 -0.28
CA ALA A 84 6.05 -4.56 -0.29
C ALA A 84 5.96 -3.33 0.63
N ILE A 85 4.88 -2.55 0.54
CA ILE A 85 4.64 -1.40 1.44
C ILE A 85 4.58 -1.88 2.89
N LEU A 86 3.84 -2.97 3.17
CA LEU A 86 3.69 -3.48 4.53
C LEU A 86 5.01 -3.94 5.14
N MET A 87 5.84 -4.65 4.39
CA MET A 87 7.14 -5.12 4.86
C MET A 87 8.07 -3.95 5.16
N LEU A 88 8.14 -2.97 4.26
CA LEU A 88 8.97 -1.79 4.45
C LEU A 88 8.48 -0.95 5.63
N TRP A 89 7.16 -0.81 5.78
CA TRP A 89 6.54 -0.09 6.89
C TRP A 89 6.85 -0.75 8.23
N ASP A 90 6.74 -2.07 8.33
CA ASP A 90 7.08 -2.83 9.54
C ASP A 90 8.53 -2.57 9.97
N TRP A 91 9.49 -2.60 9.03
CA TRP A 91 10.88 -2.27 9.34
C TRP A 91 11.07 -0.81 9.72
N PHE A 92 10.38 0.12 9.07
CA PHE A 92 10.44 1.53 9.38
C PHE A 92 9.97 1.78 10.83
N VAL A 93 8.85 1.19 11.23
CA VAL A 93 8.31 1.27 12.60
C VAL A 93 9.25 0.61 13.62
N GLN A 94 9.82 -0.56 13.30
CA GLN A 94 10.81 -1.23 14.17
C GLN A 94 12.07 -0.38 14.39
N ASN A 95 12.36 0.56 13.49
CA ASN A 95 13.47 1.51 13.59
C ASN A 95 13.05 2.87 14.16
N GLY A 96 11.89 2.96 14.81
CA GLY A 96 11.41 4.16 15.50
C GLY A 96 10.60 5.12 14.64
N GLY A 97 10.30 4.76 13.39
CA GLY A 97 9.41 5.53 12.53
C GLY A 97 7.95 5.44 12.99
N SER A 98 7.17 6.48 12.67
CA SER A 98 5.76 6.58 13.03
C SER A 98 4.89 7.02 11.84
N PHE A 99 3.57 7.04 12.04
CA PHE A 99 2.64 7.55 11.04
C PHE A 99 2.90 9.02 10.66
N ASP A 100 3.38 9.83 11.60
CA ASP A 100 3.71 11.24 11.36
C ASP A 100 4.91 11.39 10.40
N ASP A 101 5.73 10.34 10.26
CA ASP A 101 6.91 10.29 9.40
C ASP A 101 6.62 9.66 8.02
N ILE A 102 5.35 9.49 7.64
CA ILE A 102 4.96 8.78 6.41
C ILE A 102 5.53 9.40 5.13
N THR A 103 5.70 10.73 5.10
CA THR A 103 6.36 11.42 3.98
C THR A 103 7.81 10.98 3.87
N GLN A 104 8.55 10.99 4.99
CA GLN A 104 9.94 10.55 5.03
C GLN A 104 10.06 9.06 4.64
N PHE A 105 9.13 8.22 5.10
CA PHE A 105 9.06 6.83 4.69
C PHE A 105 8.95 6.69 3.16
N CYS A 106 8.04 7.44 2.52
CA CYS A 106 7.86 7.38 1.07
C CYS A 106 9.08 7.87 0.31
N GLU A 107 9.75 8.93 0.79
CA GLU A 107 10.98 9.44 0.21
C GLU A 107 12.13 8.43 0.28
N ILE A 108 12.35 7.81 1.44
CA ILE A 108 13.43 6.83 1.64
C ILE A 108 13.18 5.56 0.83
N THR A 109 11.93 5.11 0.76
CA THR A 109 11.59 3.82 0.14
C THR A 109 11.30 3.90 -1.35
N GLY A 110 10.98 5.09 -1.87
CA GLY A 110 10.44 5.25 -3.22
C GLY A 110 8.98 4.79 -3.37
N SER A 111 8.29 4.51 -2.26
CA SER A 111 6.88 4.10 -2.29
C SER A 111 5.97 5.23 -2.74
N ASN A 112 4.90 4.92 -3.48
CA ASN A 112 3.90 5.92 -3.85
C ASN A 112 3.18 6.45 -2.61
N TYR A 113 3.21 7.77 -2.41
CA TYR A 113 2.67 8.41 -1.21
C TYR A 113 1.17 8.15 -1.01
N GLU A 114 0.33 8.41 -2.02
CA GLU A 114 -1.12 8.24 -1.90
C GLU A 114 -1.54 6.78 -1.66
N ALA A 115 -0.87 5.83 -2.29
CA ALA A 115 -1.12 4.40 -2.07
C ALA A 115 -0.69 3.97 -0.66
N THR A 116 0.49 4.42 -0.23
CA THR A 116 1.03 4.13 1.10
C THR A 116 0.15 4.74 2.18
N GLN A 117 -0.18 6.03 2.08
CA GLN A 117 -1.01 6.73 3.05
C GLN A 117 -2.36 6.04 3.21
N ARG A 118 -3.02 5.69 2.11
CA ARG A 118 -4.29 4.95 2.18
C ARG A 118 -4.14 3.60 2.87
N LEU A 119 -3.13 2.81 2.48
CA LEU A 119 -2.90 1.48 3.04
C LEU A 119 -2.58 1.54 4.53
N ILE A 120 -1.59 2.35 4.94
CA ILE A 120 -1.17 2.45 6.34
C ILE A 120 -2.27 3.06 7.20
N THR A 121 -2.99 4.08 6.71
CA THR A 121 -4.15 4.63 7.44
C THR A 121 -5.20 3.55 7.71
N SER A 122 -5.51 2.70 6.73
CA SER A 122 -6.44 1.59 6.92
C SER A 122 -5.98 0.55 7.96
N MET A 123 -4.68 0.48 8.26
CA MET A 123 -4.12 -0.41 9.28
C MET A 123 -4.03 0.23 10.67
N CYS A 124 -3.68 1.52 10.74
CA CYS A 124 -3.60 2.28 12.00
C CYS A 124 -4.99 2.53 12.59
N TYR A 125 -6.04 2.48 11.76
CA TYR A 125 -7.42 2.45 12.26
C TYR A 125 -7.73 1.08 12.86
N ASP A 126 -7.47 0.93 14.16
CA ASP A 126 -8.03 -0.16 14.94
C ASP A 126 -9.55 0.02 15.06
N MET A 127 -10.25 -0.45 14.04
CA MET A 127 -11.70 -0.39 13.90
C MET A 127 -12.45 -1.27 14.91
N ARG A 128 -11.74 -2.13 15.64
CA ARG A 128 -12.36 -3.15 16.49
C ARG A 128 -13.09 -2.58 17.70
N ASN A 129 -12.75 -1.35 18.11
CA ASN A 129 -13.35 -0.69 19.28
C ASN A 129 -14.21 0.54 18.94
N LYS A 130 -14.25 0.98 17.67
CA LYS A 130 -15.11 2.09 17.26
C LYS A 130 -16.45 1.54 16.80
N SER A 131 -17.51 2.08 17.39
CA SER A 131 -18.86 1.89 16.89
C SER A 131 -19.00 2.47 15.48
N PHE A 132 -19.98 1.97 14.72
CA PHE A 132 -20.34 2.47 13.39
C PHE A 132 -20.51 4.01 13.36
N ARG A 133 -21.05 4.57 14.45
CA ARG A 133 -21.20 6.02 14.67
C ARG A 133 -19.89 6.76 14.84
N GLU A 134 -18.96 6.23 15.62
CA GLU A 134 -17.63 6.85 15.80
C GLU A 134 -16.85 6.88 14.49
N CYS A 135 -17.01 5.86 13.65
CA CYS A 135 -16.43 5.84 12.31
C CYS A 135 -17.07 6.91 11.41
N ALA A 136 -18.38 7.11 11.48
CA ALA A 136 -19.05 8.16 10.70
C ALA A 136 -18.64 9.57 11.14
N ILE A 137 -18.50 9.81 12.45
CA ILE A 137 -18.01 11.09 13.00
C ILE A 137 -16.56 11.34 12.55
N ASP A 138 -15.71 10.32 12.64
CA ASP A 138 -14.33 10.37 12.17
C ASP A 138 -14.25 10.72 10.68
N TYR A 139 -15.09 10.09 9.86
CA TYR A 139 -15.16 10.35 8.43
C TYR A 139 -15.50 11.80 8.12
N ILE A 140 -16.55 12.31 8.77
CA ILE A 140 -17.04 13.69 8.58
C ILE A 140 -15.98 14.70 9.01
N SER A 141 -15.26 14.42 10.11
CA SER A 141 -14.24 15.33 10.65
C SER A 141 -13.05 15.59 9.73
N ARG A 142 -12.89 14.80 8.65
CA ARG A 142 -11.83 14.94 7.65
C ARG A 142 -12.12 16.00 6.59
N PHE A 143 -13.32 16.58 6.58
CA PHE A 143 -13.73 17.57 5.60
C PHE A 143 -13.79 18.95 6.26
N ASP A 144 -13.04 19.92 5.71
CA ASP A 144 -13.12 21.31 6.17
C ASP A 144 -14.49 21.95 5.90
N ILE A 145 -15.13 21.53 4.80
CA ILE A 145 -16.47 21.95 4.40
C ILE A 145 -17.28 20.70 4.04
N ILE A 146 -18.32 20.45 4.82
CA ILE A 146 -19.20 19.31 4.64
C ILE A 146 -20.37 19.74 3.75
N THR A 147 -20.40 19.26 2.52
CA THR A 147 -21.51 19.47 1.57
C THR A 147 -22.00 18.11 1.07
N ARG A 148 -23.14 18.14 0.39
CA ARG A 148 -23.72 16.95 -0.25
C ARG A 148 -22.78 16.26 -1.23
N ASP A 149 -21.92 17.02 -1.89
CA ASP A 149 -21.04 16.51 -2.95
C ASP A 149 -19.67 16.04 -2.42
N THR A 150 -19.30 16.44 -1.19
CA THR A 150 -18.02 16.05 -0.59
C THR A 150 -18.10 14.72 0.17
N LEU A 151 -19.27 14.38 0.71
CA LEU A 151 -19.50 13.12 1.41
C LEU A 151 -19.91 12.00 0.45
N ASN A 152 -19.07 10.98 0.35
CA ASN A 152 -19.36 9.77 -0.44
C ASN A 152 -19.49 8.55 0.47
N ILE A 153 -20.68 7.92 0.44
CA ILE A 153 -21.02 6.79 1.33
C ILE A 153 -20.21 5.54 0.98
N TYR A 154 -19.96 5.27 -0.29
CA TYR A 154 -19.12 4.14 -0.69
C TYR A 154 -17.68 4.33 -0.23
N ASN A 155 -17.16 5.56 -0.34
CA ASN A 155 -15.84 5.88 0.19
C ASN A 155 -15.80 5.69 1.71
N PHE A 156 -16.85 6.06 2.46
CA PHE A 156 -16.95 5.75 3.89
C PHE A 156 -16.90 4.23 4.13
N LEU A 157 -17.74 3.45 3.46
CA LEU A 157 -17.81 1.99 3.65
C LEU A 157 -16.48 1.32 3.31
N ASP A 158 -15.88 1.67 2.18
CA ASP A 158 -14.60 1.13 1.73
C ASP A 158 -13.46 1.52 2.67
N PHE A 159 -13.45 2.78 3.12
CA PHE A 159 -12.41 3.30 4.01
C PHE A 159 -12.40 2.58 5.36
N TYR A 160 -13.57 2.20 5.87
CA TYR A 160 -13.73 1.48 7.13
C TYR A 160 -14.00 -0.03 6.96
N GLY A 161 -13.84 -0.57 5.75
CA GLY A 161 -13.98 -2.00 5.48
C GLY A 161 -15.39 -2.58 5.73
N TYR A 162 -16.43 -1.76 5.68
CA TYR A 162 -17.82 -2.21 5.78
C TYR A 162 -18.34 -2.77 4.46
N HIS A 163 -19.19 -3.80 4.53
CA HIS A 163 -19.87 -4.31 3.33
C HIS A 163 -20.81 -3.25 2.76
N HIS A 164 -20.94 -3.19 1.44
CA HIS A 164 -21.88 -2.29 0.75
C HIS A 164 -23.36 -2.50 1.11
N ASN A 165 -23.68 -3.57 1.86
CA ASN A 165 -25.04 -3.83 2.35
C ASN A 165 -25.38 -2.91 3.54
N ALA A 166 -24.38 -2.30 4.17
CA ALA A 166 -24.56 -1.28 5.20
C ALA A 166 -24.80 0.12 4.61
N TYR A 167 -25.01 0.23 3.28
CA TYR A 167 -25.23 1.52 2.61
C TYR A 167 -26.40 2.30 3.19
N ASP A 168 -27.55 1.67 3.37
CA ASP A 168 -28.73 2.36 3.91
C ASP A 168 -28.52 2.81 5.36
N GLU A 169 -27.82 1.98 6.15
CA GLU A 169 -27.46 2.30 7.54
C GLU A 169 -26.46 3.47 7.60
N ALA A 170 -25.41 3.45 6.77
CA ALA A 170 -24.44 4.53 6.64
C ALA A 170 -25.10 5.83 6.16
N ARG A 171 -26.00 5.74 5.18
CA ARG A 171 -26.76 6.88 4.65
C ARG A 171 -27.61 7.53 5.73
N ALA A 172 -28.37 6.73 6.48
CA ALA A 172 -29.23 7.22 7.55
C ALA A 172 -28.42 7.90 8.67
N LEU A 173 -27.30 7.28 9.05
CA LEU A 173 -26.42 7.80 10.09
C LEU A 173 -25.70 9.09 9.66
N LEU A 174 -25.13 9.14 8.46
CA LEU A 174 -24.46 10.33 7.97
C LEU A 174 -25.47 11.48 7.74
N TYR A 175 -26.70 11.17 7.33
CA TYR A 175 -27.80 12.14 7.30
C TYR A 175 -28.11 12.69 8.69
N GLU A 176 -28.21 11.83 9.69
CA GLU A 176 -28.46 12.22 11.09
C GLU A 176 -27.35 13.14 11.63
N LEU A 177 -26.09 12.90 11.25
CA LEU A 177 -24.93 13.66 11.72
C LEU A 177 -24.75 15.00 10.97
N CYS A 178 -25.11 15.06 9.69
CA CYS A 178 -24.86 16.23 8.83
C CYS A 178 -26.09 17.11 8.56
N TRP A 179 -27.30 16.62 8.85
CA TRP A 179 -28.58 17.32 8.66
C TRP A 179 -28.90 17.76 7.21
N PHE A 180 -28.37 17.05 6.20
CA PHE A 180 -28.78 17.21 4.80
C PHE A 180 -28.81 15.87 4.05
N GLU A 181 -29.72 15.72 3.09
CA GLU A 181 -29.90 14.48 2.31
C GLU A 181 -28.67 14.17 1.46
N LEU A 182 -28.02 13.04 1.75
CA LEU A 182 -27.02 12.43 0.89
C LEU A 182 -27.73 11.66 -0.21
N VAL A 183 -27.50 12.04 -1.45
CA VAL A 183 -28.08 11.35 -2.61
C VAL A 183 -26.98 10.53 -3.26
N GLY A 184 -27.30 9.26 -3.50
CA GLY A 184 -26.39 8.24 -4.03
C GLY A 184 -25.96 8.48 -5.45
#